data_AF-A0A920CGM3-F1
#
_entry.id   AF-A0A920CGM3-F1
#
_cell.length_a   1.000
_cell.length_b   1.000
_cell.length_c   1.000
_cell.angle_alpha   90.00
_cell.angle_beta   90.00
_cell.angle_gamma   90.00
#
_symmetry.space_group_name_H-M   'P 1'
#
loop_
_entity.id
_entity.type
_entity.pdbx_description
1 polymer ?
#
loop_
_entity_poly.entity_id
_entity_poly.type
_entity_poly.pdbx_seq_one_letter_code
_entity_poly.pdbx_strand_id
1 'polypeptide(L)'
;MYPVIQRLTVVSNPTRIFEVGTEIDGREVIEIKQVGFDDFSEFHVLDEKGLLIASVENAPVILDWKVIAEHDEEEQACKETLPSAI
;
A
#
# COMPACT_ATOMS: atom_id res chain seq x y z
N MET A 1 4.06 12.88 3.59
CA MET A 1 4.68 11.69 4.23
C MET A 1 3.62 10.94 5.00
N TYR A 2 3.23 9.76 4.52
CA TYR A 2 2.15 8.96 5.12
C TYR A 2 2.64 7.54 5.47
N PRO A 3 2.11 6.92 6.55
CA PRO A 3 2.41 5.54 6.88
C PRO A 3 1.67 4.61 5.92
N VAL A 4 2.39 3.62 5.38
CA VAL A 4 1.81 2.51 4.62
C VAL A 4 2.00 1.19 5.36
N ILE A 5 1.03 0.30 5.29
CA ILE A 5 1.16 -1.06 5.81
C ILE A 5 2.08 -1.82 4.87
N GLN A 6 3.16 -2.39 5.40
CA GLN A 6 4.06 -3.27 4.65
C GLN A 6 3.77 -4.74 4.95
N ARG A 7 3.37 -5.04 6.19
CA ARG A 7 3.06 -6.40 6.61
C ARG A 7 1.84 -6.42 7.54
N LEU A 8 0.95 -7.37 7.25
CA LEU A 8 -0.23 -7.69 8.05
C LEU A 8 -0.09 -9.14 8.53
N THR A 9 0.15 -9.31 9.83
CA THR A 9 0.14 -10.62 10.47
C THR A 9 -1.21 -10.84 11.14
N VAL A 10 -1.97 -11.82 10.66
CA VAL A 10 -3.24 -12.23 11.27
C VAL A 10 -2.94 -13.29 12.33
N VAL A 11 -3.28 -12.99 13.58
CA VAL A 11 -3.04 -13.88 14.72
C VAL A 11 -4.08 -15.00 14.71
N SER A 12 -3.79 -16.04 13.93
CA SER A 12 -4.63 -17.22 13.71
C SER A 12 -3.83 -18.52 13.85
N ASN A 13 -4.51 -19.68 13.79
CA ASN A 13 -3.88 -21.00 13.72
C ASN A 13 -4.37 -21.78 12.48
N PRO A 14 -3.53 -21.95 11.43
CA PRO A 14 -2.18 -21.42 11.29
C PRO A 14 -2.19 -19.89 11.16
N THR A 15 -1.09 -19.25 11.56
CA THR A 15 -0.90 -17.80 11.39
C THR A 15 -0.82 -17.47 9.91
N ARG A 16 -1.50 -16.41 9.49
CA ARG A 16 -1.42 -15.91 8.11
C ARG A 16 -0.66 -14.60 8.09
N ILE A 17 0.21 -14.45 7.11
CA ILE A 17 1.03 -13.24 6.92
C ILE A 17 0.81 -12.77 5.49
N PHE A 18 0.54 -11.48 5.34
CA PHE A 18 0.47 -10.80 4.06
C PHE A 18 1.54 -9.71 4.06
N GLU A 19 2.39 -9.70 3.04
CA GLU A 19 3.49 -8.73 2.92
C GLU A 19 3.52 -8.16 1.50
N VAL A 20 3.67 -6.84 1.39
CA VAL A 20 3.74 -6.16 0.09
C VAL A 20 4.95 -6.65 -0.70
N GLY A 21 4.77 -6.97 -1.97
CA GLY A 21 5.78 -7.55 -2.86
C GLY A 21 5.89 -9.08 -2.78
N THR A 22 5.02 -9.75 -2.01
CA THR A 22 4.94 -11.22 -2.01
C THR A 22 3.83 -11.73 -2.93
N GLU A 23 3.97 -12.96 -3.42
CA GLU A 23 2.98 -13.60 -4.29
C GLU A 23 2.12 -14.61 -3.51
N ILE A 24 0.80 -14.54 -3.69
CA ILE A 24 -0.19 -15.46 -3.11
C ILE A 24 -1.10 -15.95 -4.22
N ASP A 25 -1.14 -17.26 -4.45
CA ASP A 25 -1.95 -17.91 -5.49
C ASP A 25 -1.75 -17.29 -6.89
N GLY A 26 -0.51 -16.95 -7.25
CA GLY A 26 -0.17 -16.34 -8.54
C GLY A 26 -0.53 -14.86 -8.65
N ARG A 27 -0.87 -14.19 -7.54
CA ARG A 27 -1.18 -12.76 -7.48
C ARG A 27 -0.23 -12.05 -6.52
N GLU A 28 0.46 -11.03 -7.01
CA GLU A 28 1.34 -10.20 -6.20
C GLU A 28 0.53 -9.26 -5.30
N VAL A 29 0.91 -9.19 -4.02
CA VAL A 29 0.34 -8.25 -3.05
C VAL A 29 0.98 -6.88 -3.28
N ILE A 30 0.20 -5.92 -3.78
CA ILE A 30 0.69 -4.57 -4.08
C ILE A 30 0.29 -3.58 -2.99
N GLU A 31 -0.87 -3.76 -2.38
CA GLU A 31 -1.39 -2.84 -1.38
C GLU A 31 -2.07 -3.61 -0.24
N ILE A 32 -1.83 -3.15 0.99
CA ILE A 32 -2.61 -3.53 2.16
C ILE A 32 -3.20 -2.26 2.74
N LYS A 33 -4.53 -2.19 2.82
CA LYS A 33 -5.22 -1.01 3.35
C LYS A 33 -6.24 -1.39 4.42
N GLN A 34 -6.37 -0.53 5.42
CA GLN A 34 -7.46 -0.62 6.39
C GLN A 34 -8.70 0.07 5.81
N VAL A 35 -9.81 -0.66 5.77
CA VAL A 35 -11.10 -0.15 5.26
C VAL A 35 -12.18 -0.11 6.33
N GLY A 36 -12.02 -0.88 7.41
CA GLY A 36 -12.93 -0.87 8.56
C GLY A 36 -12.67 0.32 9.47
N PHE A 37 -13.76 0.99 9.88
CA PHE A 37 -13.76 2.11 10.83
C PHE A 37 -14.64 1.81 12.06
N ASP A 38 -14.32 2.50 13.16
CA ASP A 38 -14.99 2.48 14.46
C ASP A 38 -14.98 1.13 15.21
N ASP A 39 -15.93 0.24 14.93
CA ASP A 39 -16.20 -0.96 15.75
C ASP A 39 -15.73 -2.27 15.10
N PHE A 40 -15.30 -2.21 13.83
CA PHE A 40 -14.86 -3.37 13.07
C PHE A 40 -13.49 -3.11 12.44
N SER A 41 -12.58 -4.07 12.65
CA SER A 41 -11.29 -4.06 11.97
C SER A 41 -11.44 -4.84 10.65
N GLU A 42 -11.20 -4.15 9.53
CA GLU A 42 -11.21 -4.77 8.21
C GLU A 42 -10.01 -4.29 7.40
N PHE A 43 -9.29 -5.26 6.82
CA PHE A 43 -8.12 -5.03 5.97
C PHE A 43 -8.30 -5.71 4.63
N HIS A 44 -8.03 -4.96 3.56
CA HIS A 44 -8.00 -5.47 2.20
C HIS A 44 -6.56 -5.66 1.75
N VAL A 45 -6.29 -6.85 1.21
CA VAL A 45 -5.03 -7.21 0.54
C VAL A 45 -5.33 -7.23 -0.95
N LEU A 46 -4.65 -6.39 -1.72
CA LEU A 46 -4.97 -6.10 -3.11
C LEU A 46 -3.82 -6.42 -4.07
N ASP A 47 -4.18 -6.80 -5.30
CA ASP A 47 -3.24 -6.96 -6.41
C ASP A 47 -3.01 -5.67 -7.21
N GLU A 48 -2.17 -5.75 -8.25
CA GLU A 48 -1.82 -4.65 -9.15
C GLU A 48 -3.03 -4.01 -9.86
N LYS A 49 -4.15 -4.73 -9.99
CA LYS A 49 -5.38 -4.27 -10.63
C LYS A 49 -6.38 -3.73 -9.61
N GLY A 50 -6.01 -3.68 -8.33
CA GLY A 50 -6.87 -3.31 -7.23
C GLY A 50 -7.92 -4.39 -6.92
N LEU A 51 -7.72 -5.63 -7.35
CA LEU A 51 -8.62 -6.74 -7.04
C LEU A 51 -8.27 -7.35 -5.68
N LEU A 52 -9.29 -7.79 -4.95
CA LEU A 52 -9.14 -8.44 -3.66
C LEU A 52 -8.43 -9.79 -3.78
N ILE A 53 -7.26 -9.89 -3.14
CA ILE A 53 -6.58 -11.15 -2.85
C ILE A 53 -7.23 -11.79 -1.62
N ALA A 54 -7.34 -11.01 -0.55
CA ALA A 54 -7.94 -11.44 0.71
C ALA A 54 -8.59 -10.26 1.45
N SER A 55 -9.62 -10.56 2.23
CA SER A 55 -10.19 -9.69 3.26
C SER A 55 -9.91 -10.30 4.64
N VAL A 56 -9.48 -9.48 5.60
CA VAL A 56 -9.30 -9.87 7.00
C VAL A 56 -10.27 -9.05 7.83
N GLU A 57 -11.33 -9.70 8.31
CA GLU A 57 -12.41 -9.07 9.05
C GLU A 57 -12.42 -9.56 10.50
N ASN A 58 -12.51 -8.63 11.45
CA ASN A 58 -12.72 -8.90 12.87
C ASN A 58 -11.71 -9.88 13.48
N ALA A 59 -10.46 -9.78 13.06
CA ALA A 59 -9.38 -10.63 13.52
C ALA A 59 -8.32 -9.83 14.29
N PRO A 60 -7.69 -10.41 15.32
CA PRO A 60 -6.51 -9.82 15.94
C PRO A 60 -5.35 -9.79 14.94
N VAL A 61 -4.75 -8.62 14.75
CA VAL A 61 -3.67 -8.39 13.78
C VAL A 61 -2.48 -7.66 14.39
N ILE A 62 -1.31 -7.88 13.82
CA ILE A 62 -0.10 -7.09 14.05
C ILE A 62 0.27 -6.43 12.71
N LEU A 63 0.49 -5.12 12.74
CA LEU A 63 0.77 -4.29 11.56
C LEU A 63 2.19 -3.73 11.64
N ASP A 64 2.98 -3.95 10.59
CA ASP A 64 4.26 -3.28 10.40
C ASP A 64 4.10 -2.20 9.34
N TRP A 65 4.46 -0.97 9.72
CA TRP A 65 4.33 0.21 8.89
C TRP A 65 5.68 0.65 8.36
N LYS A 66 5.70 1.23 7.17
CA LYS A 66 6.83 2.03 6.67
C LYS A 66 6.34 3.41 6.34
N VAL A 67 7.15 4.41 6.64
CA VAL A 67 6.82 5.79 6.33
C VAL A 67 7.42 6.13 4.97
N ILE A 68 6.58 6.52 4.02
CA ILE A 68 7.03 6.95 2.68
C ILE A 68 6.98 8.48 2.62
N ALA A 69 8.13 9.09 2.32
CA ALA A 69 8.20 10.52 2.00
C ALA A 69 7.62 10.73 0.60
N GLU A 70 6.61 11.57 0.48
CA GLU A 70 6.21 12.11 -0.82
C GLU A 70 7.28 13.11 -1.23
N HIS A 71 7.95 12.84 -2.35
CA HIS A 71 8.65 13.87 -3.07
C HIS A 71 7.64 14.48 -4.01
N ASP A 72 7.17 15.70 -3.72
CA ASP A 72 6.44 16.52 -4.68
C ASP A 72 7.42 16.89 -5.80
N GLU A 73 7.60 16.02 -6.79
CA GLU A 73 8.23 16.38 -8.04
C GLU A 73 7.24 17.23 -8.83
N GLU A 74 7.13 18.52 -8.47
CA GLU A 74 6.76 19.52 -9.47
C GLU A 74 7.87 19.50 -10.53
N GLU A 75 7.61 18.77 -11.60
CA GLU A 75 8.36 18.84 -12.85
C GLU A 75 8.28 20.29 -13.38
N GLN A 76 9.14 21.17 -12.86
CA GLN A 76 9.33 22.48 -13.45
C GLN A 76 9.96 22.27 -14.82
N ALA A 77 9.11 22.33 -15.85
CA ALA A 77 9.52 22.44 -17.24
C ALA A 77 10.59 23.53 -17.36
N CYS A 78 11.83 23.10 -17.61
CA CYS A 78 12.94 23.97 -17.92
C CYS A 78 12.62 24.67 -19.25
N LYS A 79 12.01 25.86 -19.19
CA LYS A 79 11.88 26.73 -20.36
C LYS A 79 13.23 27.40 -20.60
N GLU A 80 14.08 26.75 -21.38
CA GLU A 80 15.16 27.46 -22.07
C GLU A 80 14.53 28.46 -23.06
N THR A 81 14.34 29.69 -22.61
CA THR A 81 14.13 30.82 -23.52
C THR A 81 15.45 31.10 -24.21
N LEU A 82 15.61 30.58 -25.43
CA LEU A 82 16.62 31.06 -26.38
C LEU A 82 16.35 32.55 -26.65
N PRO A 83 17.32 33.46 -26.47
CA PRO A 83 17.15 34.83 -26.92
C PRO A 83 17.09 34.85 -28.44
N SER A 84 15.96 35.31 -28.99
CA SER A 84 15.83 35.60 -30.42
C SER A 84 16.80 36.73 -30.78
N ALA A 85 17.82 36.41 -31.56
CA ALA A 85 18.68 37.38 -32.19
C ALA A 85 17.88 38.15 -33.27
N ILE A 86 17.70 39.45 -33.08
CA ILE A 86 17.63 40.49 -34.13
C ILE A 86 18.22 41.78 -33.56
#